data_AF-A0A0K3AYV3-F1
#
_entry.id   AF-A0A0K3AYV3-F1
#
_cell.length_a   1.000
_cell.length_b   1.000
_cell.length_c   1.000
_cell.angle_alpha   90.00
_cell.angle_beta   90.00
_cell.angle_gamma   90.00
#
_symmetry.space_group_name_H-M   'P 1'
#
loop_
_entity.id
_entity.type
_entity.pdbx_description
1 polymer ?
#
loop_
_entity_poly.entity_id
_entity_poly.type
_entity_poly.pdbx_seq_one_letter_code
_entity_poly.pdbx_strand_id
1 'polypeptide(L)'
;MVTGVEERMLGPLVWVHLVMYRPVLLPDRAVADVVMDVEELAGHVADLLAVDSPQSAAAIAAANRVLDECCEFVQRWTLGQQRAAAFRGDVLRLRMRLDTIANRLVPDSELDLAQKAS
;
A
#
# COMPACT_ATOMS: atom_id res chain seq x y z
N MET A 1 -20.79 23.96 -15.02
CA MET A 1 -19.53 23.23 -15.25
C MET A 1 -19.05 22.70 -13.92
N VAL A 2 -19.39 21.45 -13.61
CA VAL A 2 -18.92 20.75 -12.40
C VAL A 2 -17.90 19.74 -12.91
N THR A 3 -16.67 20.18 -13.09
CA THR A 3 -15.55 19.35 -13.55
C THR A 3 -14.38 19.62 -12.60
N GLY A 4 -14.21 18.74 -11.62
CA GLY A 4 -13.14 18.91 -10.63
C GLY A 4 -13.18 17.93 -9.45
N VAL A 5 -14.27 17.16 -9.32
CA VAL A 5 -14.43 16.18 -8.22
C VAL A 5 -14.20 14.73 -8.68
N GLU A 6 -14.32 14.42 -9.98
CA GLU A 6 -13.84 13.16 -10.54
C GLU A 6 -12.29 13.17 -10.61
N GLU A 7 -11.51 12.29 -9.99
CA GLU A 7 -11.69 11.46 -8.80
C GLU A 7 -10.24 11.10 -8.43
N ARG A 8 -9.58 11.90 -7.58
CA ARG A 8 -8.21 11.62 -7.12
C ARG A 8 -8.23 10.50 -6.07
N MET A 9 -8.77 9.35 -6.46
CA MET A 9 -9.09 8.24 -5.57
C MET A 9 -7.93 7.30 -5.32
N LEU A 10 -6.84 7.39 -6.08
CA LEU A 10 -5.70 6.48 -5.92
C LEU A 10 -5.13 6.51 -4.49
N GLY A 11 -4.93 7.71 -3.92
CA GLY A 11 -4.41 7.85 -2.55
C GLY A 11 -5.31 7.17 -1.51
N PRO A 12 -6.60 7.54 -1.43
CA PRO A 12 -7.55 6.90 -0.52
C PRO A 12 -7.71 5.39 -0.75
N LEU A 13 -7.76 4.92 -2.00
CA LEU A 13 -7.90 3.49 -2.30
C LEU A 13 -6.67 2.69 -1.88
N VAL A 14 -5.47 3.18 -2.21
CA VAL A 14 -4.21 2.58 -1.72
C VAL A 14 -4.19 2.55 -0.19
N TRP A 15 -4.60 3.64 0.46
CA TRP A 15 -4.70 3.69 1.93
C TRP A 15 -5.65 2.61 2.47
N VAL A 16 -6.85 2.45 1.88
CA VAL A 16 -7.81 1.41 2.28
C VAL A 16 -7.18 0.03 2.18
N HIS A 17 -6.53 -0.30 1.06
CA HIS A 17 -5.85 -1.59 0.92
C HIS A 17 -4.76 -1.78 1.97
N LEU A 18 -3.91 -0.77 2.22
CA LEU A 18 -2.87 -0.86 3.25
C LEU A 18 -3.45 -1.13 4.64
N VAL A 19 -4.55 -0.47 5.01
CA VAL A 19 -5.22 -0.68 6.30
C VAL A 19 -5.84 -2.07 6.39
N MET A 20 -6.49 -2.53 5.32
CA MET A 20 -7.13 -3.85 5.25
C MET A 20 -6.12 -5.01 5.33
N TYR A 21 -4.88 -4.80 4.87
CA TYR A 21 -3.83 -5.81 4.92
C TYR A 21 -3.08 -5.90 6.26
N ARG A 22 -3.17 -4.89 7.13
CA ARG A 22 -2.57 -4.93 8.48
C ARG A 22 -2.89 -6.18 9.31
N PRO A 23 -4.15 -6.67 9.41
CA PRO A 23 -4.48 -7.84 10.21
C PRO A 23 -3.93 -9.16 9.65
N VAL A 24 -3.63 -9.22 8.34
CA VAL A 24 -3.18 -10.47 7.68
C VAL A 24 -1.66 -10.59 7.64
N LEU A 25 -0.92 -9.47 7.65
CA LEU A 25 0.55 -9.45 7.72
C LEU A 25 1.05 -9.77 9.12
N LEU A 26 0.97 -11.04 9.53
CA LEU A 26 1.41 -11.51 10.84
C LEU A 26 2.70 -12.34 10.72
N PRO A 27 3.75 -12.04 11.52
CA PRO A 27 5.05 -12.71 11.40
C PRO A 27 5.03 -14.19 11.78
N ASP A 28 3.98 -14.64 12.47
CA ASP A 28 3.83 -16.01 12.96
C ASP A 28 2.95 -16.89 12.07
N ARG A 29 2.43 -16.33 10.97
CA ARG A 29 1.71 -17.12 9.95
C ARG A 29 2.68 -17.89 9.06
N ALA A 30 2.15 -18.88 8.36
CA ALA A 30 2.92 -19.63 7.39
C ALA A 30 3.48 -18.70 6.30
N VAL A 31 4.73 -18.95 5.90
CA VAL A 31 5.45 -18.12 4.92
C VAL A 31 4.65 -18.00 3.62
N ALA A 32 4.13 -19.12 3.11
CA ALA A 32 3.33 -19.15 1.89
C ALA A 32 2.10 -18.25 1.97
N ASP A 33 1.37 -18.29 3.09
CA ASP A 33 0.15 -17.49 3.24
C ASP A 33 0.46 -15.99 3.24
N VAL A 34 1.50 -15.57 3.97
CA VAL A 34 1.87 -14.14 4.02
C VAL A 34 2.43 -13.68 2.68
N VAL A 35 3.21 -14.51 1.99
CA VAL A 35 3.71 -14.18 0.64
C VAL A 35 2.53 -14.00 -0.32
N MET A 36 1.55 -14.89 -0.28
CA MET A 36 0.33 -14.79 -1.08
C MET A 36 -0.44 -13.50 -0.76
N ASP A 37 -0.64 -13.16 0.52
CA ASP A 37 -1.28 -11.90 0.91
C ASP A 37 -0.50 -10.68 0.38
N VAL A 38 0.84 -10.68 0.48
CA VAL A 38 1.67 -9.57 -0.01
C VAL A 38 1.59 -9.46 -1.55
N GLU A 39 1.52 -10.58 -2.25
CA GLU A 39 1.34 -10.64 -3.71
C GLU A 39 -0.04 -10.11 -4.11
N GLU A 40 -1.11 -10.51 -3.42
CA GLU A 40 -2.46 -9.98 -3.65
C GLU A 40 -2.53 -8.46 -3.40
N LEU A 41 -1.87 -7.95 -2.35
CA LEU A 41 -1.76 -6.50 -2.13
C LEU A 41 -1.06 -5.80 -3.31
N ALA A 42 0.05 -6.37 -3.80
CA ALA A 42 0.75 -5.81 -4.95
C ALA A 42 -0.15 -5.80 -6.20
N GLY A 43 -0.88 -6.89 -6.45
CA GLY A 43 -1.86 -6.97 -7.54
C GLY A 43 -2.90 -5.86 -7.47
N HIS A 44 -3.55 -5.69 -6.32
CA HIS A 44 -4.55 -4.63 -6.13
C HIS A 44 -3.96 -3.23 -6.40
N VAL A 45 -2.76 -2.94 -5.92
CA VAL A 45 -2.13 -1.63 -6.13
C VAL A 45 -1.72 -1.43 -7.60
N ALA A 46 -1.29 -2.48 -8.29
CA ALA A 46 -0.98 -2.44 -9.71
C ALA A 46 -2.24 -2.16 -10.54
N ASP A 47 -3.37 -2.80 -10.21
CA ASP A 47 -4.66 -2.56 -10.85
C ASP A 47 -5.11 -1.10 -10.67
N LEU A 48 -4.94 -0.55 -9.46
CA LEU A 48 -5.25 0.86 -9.19
C LEU A 48 -4.39 1.82 -10.01
N LEU A 49 -3.11 1.49 -10.24
CA LEU A 49 -2.20 2.29 -11.07
C LEU A 49 -2.49 2.17 -12.57
N ALA A 50 -3.09 1.07 -13.01
CA ALA A 50 -3.46 0.85 -14.41
C ALA A 50 -4.69 1.66 -14.85
N VAL A 51 -5.46 2.21 -13.90
CA VAL A 51 -6.60 3.07 -14.21
C VAL A 51 -6.12 4.39 -14.80
N ASP A 52 -6.40 4.60 -16.08
CA ASP A 52 -6.04 5.82 -16.82
C ASP A 52 -6.91 7.01 -16.37
N SER A 53 -6.50 7.62 -15.27
CA SER A 53 -7.17 8.78 -14.66
C SER A 53 -6.13 9.75 -14.08
N PRO A 54 -6.39 11.08 -14.10
CA PRO A 54 -5.46 12.04 -13.53
C PRO A 54 -5.34 11.88 -12.00
N GLN A 55 -4.21 11.35 -11.54
CA GLN A 55 -3.90 11.19 -10.11
C GLN A 55 -2.82 12.18 -9.67
N SER A 56 -2.77 12.46 -8.36
CA SER A 56 -1.68 13.29 -7.83
C SER A 56 -0.34 12.55 -7.94
N ALA A 57 0.74 13.27 -8.26
CA ALA A 57 2.08 12.68 -8.30
C ALA A 57 2.48 12.04 -6.96
N ALA A 58 2.00 12.58 -5.84
CA ALA A 58 2.20 12.03 -4.51
C ALA A 58 1.50 10.66 -4.34
N ALA A 59 0.26 10.51 -4.80
CA ALA A 59 -0.47 9.25 -4.75
C ALA A 59 0.17 8.18 -5.64
N ILE A 60 0.57 8.56 -6.86
CA ILE A 60 1.30 7.66 -7.79
C ILE A 60 2.62 7.21 -7.16
N ALA A 61 3.40 8.14 -6.60
CA ALA A 61 4.67 7.81 -5.97
C ALA A 61 4.49 6.90 -4.74
N ALA A 62 3.43 7.09 -3.96
CA ALA A 62 3.12 6.23 -2.83
C ALA A 62 2.70 4.82 -3.28
N ALA A 63 1.83 4.71 -4.28
CA ALA A 63 1.41 3.43 -4.86
C ALA A 63 2.60 2.63 -5.41
N ASN A 64 3.48 3.28 -6.18
CA ASN A 64 4.71 2.63 -6.68
C ASN A 64 5.61 2.15 -5.55
N ARG A 65 5.75 2.94 -4.46
CA ARG A 65 6.51 2.48 -3.29
C ARG A 65 5.89 1.26 -2.62
N VAL A 66 4.56 1.14 -2.57
CA VAL A 66 3.92 -0.07 -2.06
C VAL A 66 4.28 -1.26 -2.95
N LEU A 67 4.23 -1.11 -4.28
CA LEU A 67 4.65 -2.16 -5.21
C LEU A 67 6.09 -2.57 -5.00
N ASP A 68 7.02 -1.61 -4.90
CA ASP A 68 8.44 -1.90 -4.70
C ASP A 68 8.66 -2.75 -3.43
N GLU A 69 8.06 -2.34 -2.32
CA GLU A 69 8.17 -3.05 -1.03
C GLU A 69 7.56 -4.46 -1.07
N CYS A 70 6.39 -4.61 -1.70
CA CYS A 70 5.75 -5.92 -1.85
C CYS A 70 6.53 -6.84 -2.78
N CYS A 71 6.98 -6.34 -3.94
CA CYS A 71 7.75 -7.09 -4.91
C CYS A 71 9.10 -7.55 -4.34
N GLU A 72 9.82 -6.66 -3.63
CA GLU A 72 11.09 -7.03 -2.98
C GLU A 72 10.87 -8.15 -1.95
N PHE A 73 9.79 -8.07 -1.16
CA PHE A 73 9.44 -9.08 -0.19
C PHE A 73 9.09 -10.43 -0.85
N VAL A 74 8.18 -10.42 -1.83
CA VAL A 74 7.76 -11.64 -2.55
C VAL A 74 8.95 -12.28 -3.26
N GLN A 75 9.76 -11.50 -3.97
CA GLN A 75 10.95 -12.01 -4.66
C GLN A 75 11.92 -12.68 -3.69
N ARG A 76 12.16 -12.07 -2.52
CA ARG A 76 13.05 -12.63 -1.50
C ARG A 76 12.56 -13.99 -0.99
N TRP A 77 11.25 -14.16 -0.83
CA TRP A 77 10.66 -15.35 -0.20
C TRP A 77 10.17 -16.40 -1.19
N THR A 78 10.13 -16.11 -2.49
CA THR A 78 9.80 -17.06 -3.56
C THR A 78 11.04 -17.59 -4.29
N LEU A 79 12.04 -16.74 -4.55
CA LEU A 79 13.24 -17.10 -5.34
C LEU A 79 14.49 -17.33 -4.48
N GLY A 80 14.49 -16.87 -3.22
CA GLY A 80 15.65 -16.94 -2.34
C GLY A 80 15.73 -18.23 -1.51
N GLN A 81 16.94 -18.77 -1.33
CA GLN A 81 17.24 -19.74 -0.28
C GLN A 81 17.37 -19.05 1.08
N GLN A 82 16.28 -18.50 1.60
CA GLN A 82 16.30 -17.77 2.87
C GLN A 82 16.11 -18.69 4.07
N ARG A 83 16.75 -18.33 5.18
CA ARG A 83 16.56 -19.01 6.47
C ARG A 83 15.21 -18.60 7.05
N ALA A 84 14.37 -19.58 7.41
CA ALA A 84 13.06 -19.33 8.05
C ALA A 84 13.14 -18.38 9.27
N ALA A 85 14.27 -18.36 9.99
CA ALA A 85 14.49 -17.46 11.12
C ALA A 85 14.46 -15.95 10.77
N ALA A 86 14.70 -15.57 9.51
CA ALA A 86 14.66 -14.18 9.06
C ALA A 86 13.23 -13.68 8.75
N PHE A 87 12.28 -14.60 8.53
CA PHE A 87 10.94 -14.30 8.03
C PHE A 87 10.18 -13.33 8.94
N ARG A 88 10.13 -13.64 10.23
CA ARG A 88 9.48 -12.79 11.24
C ARG A 88 10.00 -11.34 11.20
N GLY A 89 11.31 -11.17 11.09
CA GLY A 89 11.93 -9.84 11.00
C GLY A 89 11.56 -9.11 9.72
N ASP A 90 11.51 -9.82 8.59
CA ASP A 90 11.11 -9.27 7.30
C ASP A 90 9.65 -8.82 7.28
N VAL A 91 8.74 -9.64 7.81
CA VAL A 91 7.31 -9.27 7.92
C VAL A 91 7.14 -8.01 8.76
N LEU A 92 7.81 -7.92 9.92
CA LEU A 92 7.76 -6.73 10.76
C LEU A 92 8.30 -5.48 10.05
N ARG A 93 9.40 -5.62 9.29
CA ARG A 93 9.95 -4.52 8.49
C ARG A 93 9.01 -4.07 7.39
N LEU A 94 8.43 -5.01 6.64
CA LEU A 94 7.44 -4.72 5.61
C LEU A 94 6.26 -3.93 6.19
N ARG A 95 5.68 -4.43 7.30
CA ARG A 95 4.57 -3.73 7.98
C ARG A 95 4.91 -2.30 8.35
N MET A 96 6.06 -2.05 8.98
CA MET A 96 6.48 -0.70 9.36
C MET A 96 6.59 0.24 8.14
N ARG A 97 7.11 -0.28 7.02
CA ARG A 97 7.25 0.50 5.78
C ARG A 97 5.88 0.81 5.16
N LEU A 98 5.01 -0.20 5.06
CA LEU A 98 3.63 -0.03 4.58
C LEU A 98 2.83 0.94 5.47
N ASP A 99 2.98 0.85 6.79
CA ASP A 99 2.36 1.78 7.74
C ASP A 99 2.86 3.22 7.56
N THR A 100 4.17 3.38 7.31
CA THR A 100 4.76 4.69 7.01
C THR A 100 4.18 5.30 5.75
N ILE A 101 3.90 4.49 4.72
CA ILE A 101 3.27 4.94 3.48
C ILE A 101 1.80 5.29 3.75
N ALA A 102 1.06 4.43 4.45
CA ALA A 102 -0.35 4.67 4.79
C ALA A 102 -0.52 5.97 5.59
N ASN A 103 0.35 6.24 6.56
CA ASN A 103 0.29 7.47 7.37
C ASN A 103 0.49 8.75 6.56
N ARG A 104 1.10 8.67 5.36
CA ARG A 104 1.25 9.81 4.42
C ARG A 104 0.08 9.94 3.45
N LEU A 105 -0.75 8.92 3.35
CA LEU A 105 -1.92 8.86 2.48
C LEU A 105 -3.24 9.02 3.24
N VAL A 106 -3.19 9.28 4.56
CA VAL A 106 -4.39 9.47 5.39
C VAL A 106 -5.30 10.48 4.68
N PRO A 107 -6.54 10.11 4.34
CA PRO A 107 -7.46 11.02 3.69
C PRO A 107 -7.76 12.18 4.64
N ASP A 108 -7.26 13.37 4.32
CA ASP A 108 -7.56 14.59 5.05
C ASP A 108 -9.04 14.94 4.87
N SER A 109 -9.88 14.39 5.75
CA SER A 109 -11.33 14.66 5.73
C SER A 109 -11.66 16.05 6.33
N GLU A 110 -10.68 16.80 6.84
CA GLU A 110 -10.91 18.03 7.60
C GLU A 110 -10.24 19.30 7.04
N LEU A 111 -9.32 19.22 6.07
CA LEU A 111 -8.61 20.42 5.57
C LEU A 111 -9.38 21.23 4.50
N ASP A 112 -10.39 20.64 3.85
CA ASP A 112 -11.18 21.33 2.81
C ASP A 112 -12.33 22.21 3.34
N LEU A 113 -12.75 22.03 4.60
CA LEU A 113 -13.78 22.86 5.22
C LEU A 113 -13.21 24.15 5.82
N ALA A 114 -11.94 24.16 6.24
CA ALA A 114 -11.31 25.33 6.85
C ALA A 114 -10.87 26.40 5.82
N GLN A 115 -10.60 26.03 4.57
CA GLN A 115 -10.18 26.97 3.53
C GLN A 115 -11.32 27.71 2.81
N LYS A 116 -12.59 27.28 2.99
CA LYS A 116 -13.77 27.99 2.45
C LYS A 116 -14.42 28.97 3.44
N ALA A 117 -13.92 29.03 4.67
CA ALA A 117 -14.45 29.89 5.73
C ALA A 117 -13.53 31.08 6.07
N SER A 118 -12.46 31.32 5.30
CA SER A 118 -11.53 32.45 5.48
C SER A 118 -11.46 33.38 4.28
#